data_AF-A0A1C7EE89-F1
#
_entry.id   AF-A0A1C7EE89-F1
#
_cell.length_a   1.000
_cell.length_b   1.000
_cell.length_c   1.000
_cell.angle_alpha   90.00
_cell.angle_beta   90.00
_cell.angle_gamma   90.00
#
_symmetry.space_group_name_H-M   'P 1'
#
loop_
_entity.id
_entity.type
_entity.pdbx_description
1 polymer ?
#
loop_
_entity_poly.entity_id
_entity_poly.type
_entity_poly.pdbx_seq_one_letter_code
_entity_poly.pdbx_strand_id
1 'polypeptide(L)' 'MSITNHAIQRFQERVTEESESFIRSYICSAVKASTLLYRINGIEKWEFEGIVFIIDSKSGNTPVVRTVYLA' A
#
# COMPACT_ATOMS: atom_id res chain seq x y z
N MET A 1 0.94 -10.38 -3.64
CA MET A 1 1.40 -9.02 -3.30
C MET A 1 2.22 -9.12 -2.02
N SER A 2 3.37 -8.46 -1.95
CA SER A 2 4.14 -8.34 -0.72
C SER A 2 4.02 -6.92 -0.14
N ILE A 3 4.19 -6.79 1.17
CA ILE A 3 4.12 -5.51 1.89
C ILE A 3 5.41 -5.38 2.67
N THR A 4 6.13 -4.27 2.46
CA THR A 4 7.38 -3.98 3.15
C THR A 4 7.14 -3.62 4.62
N ASN A 5 8.12 -3.91 5.49
CA ASN A 5 8.06 -3.48 6.89
C ASN A 5 7.96 -1.95 7.02
N HIS A 6 8.56 -1.22 6.07
CA HIS A 6 8.44 0.23 6.01
C HIS A 6 6.98 0.67 5.81
N ALA A 7 6.25 0.07 4.88
CA ALA A 7 4.84 0.39 4.65
C ALA A 7 3.98 0.11 5.91
N ILE A 8 4.25 -0.99 6.62
CA ILE A 8 3.55 -1.33 7.87
C ILE A 8 3.83 -0.31 8.96
N GLN A 9 5.09 0.03 9.21
CA GLN A 9 5.47 1.07 10.18
C GLN A 9 4.82 2.41 9.86
N ARG A 10 4.82 2.81 8.58
CA ARG A 10 4.20 4.07 8.15
C ARG A 10 2.70 4.08 8.35
N PHE A 11 2.04 2.95 8.13
CA PHE A 11 0.62 2.77 8.40
C PHE A 11 0.33 2.85 9.90
N GLN A 12 1.17 2.22 10.74
CA GLN A 12 1.02 2.28 12.19
C GLN A 12 1.12 3.70 12.73
N GLU A 13 2.17 4.42 12.32
CA GLU A 13 2.42 5.80 12.76
C GLU A 13 1.33 6.80 12.35
N ARG A 14 0.56 6.52 11.31
CA ARG A 14 -0.36 7.50 10.69
C ARG A 14 -1.83 7.13 10.77
N VAL A 15 -2.16 5.84 10.84
CA VAL A 15 -3.52 5.36 10.63
C VAL A 15 -4.05 4.62 11.85
N THR A 16 -3.25 3.75 12.48
CA THR A 16 -3.76 2.85 13.54
C THR A 16 -2.66 2.25 14.41
N GLU A 17 -2.94 1.95 15.67
CA GLU A 17 -2.02 1.22 16.58
C GLU A 17 -2.19 -0.31 16.54
N GLU A 18 -2.96 -0.81 15.58
CA GLU A 18 -3.28 -2.23 15.42
C GLU A 18 -2.05 -3.12 15.11
N SER A 19 -2.26 -4.42 15.30
CA SER A 19 -1.25 -5.45 15.04
C SER A 19 -0.80 -5.51 13.57
N GLU A 20 0.45 -5.94 13.34
CA GLU A 20 0.98 -6.10 11.98
C GLU A 20 0.12 -7.04 11.11
N SER A 21 -0.43 -8.11 11.68
CA SER A 21 -1.30 -9.05 10.95
C SER A 21 -2.58 -8.38 10.47
N PHE A 22 -3.21 -7.57 11.32
CA PHE A 22 -4.37 -6.76 10.94
C PHE A 22 -4.01 -5.79 9.80
N ILE A 23 -2.91 -5.05 9.93
CA ILE A 23 -2.49 -4.06 8.94
C ILE A 23 -2.19 -4.71 7.60
N ARG A 24 -1.52 -5.87 7.58
CA ARG A 24 -1.27 -6.62 6.35
C ARG A 24 -2.58 -7.04 5.68
N SER A 25 -3.55 -7.52 6.46
CA SER A 25 -4.87 -7.91 5.95
C SER A 25 -5.65 -6.72 5.39
N TYR A 26 -5.62 -5.59 6.12
CA TYR A 26 -6.26 -4.35 5.71
C TYR A 26 -5.65 -3.83 4.40
N ILE A 27 -4.33 -3.64 4.33
CA ILE A 27 -3.64 -3.14 3.12
C ILE A 27 -3.95 -4.04 1.92
N CYS A 28 -3.93 -5.37 2.06
CA CYS A 28 -4.27 -6.28 0.97
C CYS A 28 -5.70 -6.10 0.45
N SER A 29 -6.65 -5.80 1.33
CA SER A 29 -8.06 -5.60 0.99
C SER A 29 -8.28 -4.20 0.41
N ALA A 30 -7.73 -3.17 1.04
CA ALA A 30 -7.80 -1.77 0.62
C ALA A 30 -7.21 -1.58 -0.78
N VAL A 31 -6.04 -2.16 -1.07
CA VAL A 31 -5.44 -2.07 -2.41
C VAL A 31 -6.33 -2.70 -3.48
N LYS A 32 -7.05 -3.79 -3.19
CA LYS A 32 -7.99 -4.38 -4.16
C LYS A 32 -9.21 -3.49 -4.42
N ALA A 33 -9.62 -2.71 -3.44
CA ALA A 33 -10.74 -1.77 -3.53
C ALA A 33 -10.30 -0.37 -4.01
N SER A 34 -8.99 -0.13 -4.10
CA SER A 34 -8.43 1.18 -4.41
C SER A 34 -8.58 1.57 -5.88
N THR A 35 -8.60 2.88 -6.12
CA THR A 35 -8.57 3.46 -7.48
C THR A 35 -7.12 3.76 -7.87
N LEU A 36 -6.70 3.28 -9.04
CA LEU A 36 -5.40 3.63 -9.61
C LEU A 36 -5.42 5.10 -10.06
N LEU A 37 -4.54 5.93 -9.49
CA LEU A 37 -4.40 7.33 -9.89
C LEU A 37 -3.48 7.49 -11.09
N TYR A 38 -2.28 6.90 -11.04
CA TYR A 38 -1.32 6.92 -12.14
C TYR A 38 -0.24 5.83 -12.00
N ARG A 39 0.46 5.56 -13.09
CA ARG A 39 1.62 4.66 -13.15
C ARG A 39 2.79 5.33 -13.89
N ILE A 40 3.99 5.29 -13.30
CA ILE A 40 5.24 5.81 -13.90
C ILE A 40 6.33 4.75 -13.70
N ASN A 41 6.92 4.24 -14.78
CA ASN A 41 8.03 3.28 -14.75
C ASN A 41 7.79 2.04 -13.86
N GLY A 42 6.56 1.52 -13.87
CA GLY A 42 6.15 0.37 -13.05
C GLY A 42 5.87 0.71 -11.58
N ILE A 43 6.00 1.98 -11.16
CA ILE A 43 5.52 2.45 -9.86
C ILE A 43 4.11 2.99 -10.02
N GLU A 44 3.20 2.52 -9.20
CA GLU A 44 1.78 2.87 -9.21
C GLU A 44 1.43 3.64 -7.94
N LYS A 45 0.54 4.61 -8.10
CA LYS A 45 -0.10 5.31 -6.99
C LYS A 45 -1.58 4.96 -6.99
N TRP A 46 -2.03 4.35 -5.91
CA TRP A 46 -3.43 3.97 -5.71
C TRP A 46 -4.00 4.72 -4.50
N GLU A 47 -5.31 4.95 -4.48
CA GLU A 47 -6.00 5.64 -3.38
C GLU A 47 -7.27 4.89 -2.94
N PHE A 48 -7.47 4.80 -1.63
CA PHE A 48 -8.68 4.27 -1.00
C PHE A 48 -8.90 4.96 0.35
N GLU A 49 -10.08 5.56 0.53
CA GLU A 49 -10.51 6.19 1.79
C GLU A 49 -9.50 7.19 2.38
N GLY A 50 -8.88 8.00 1.52
CA GLY A 50 -7.87 8.97 1.93
C GLY A 50 -6.50 8.36 2.23
N ILE A 51 -6.30 7.07 1.94
CA ILE A 51 -5.01 6.38 2.07
C ILE A 51 -4.43 6.15 0.67
N VAL A 52 -3.22 6.64 0.47
CA VAL A 52 -2.46 6.46 -0.76
C VAL A 52 -1.46 5.33 -0.60
N PHE A 53 -1.48 4.38 -1.53
CA PHE A 53 -0.54 3.26 -1.59
C PHE A 53 0.44 3.46 -2.75
N ILE A 54 1.73 3.32 -2.48
CA ILE A 54 2.77 3.27 -3.51
C ILE A 54 3.17 1.82 -3.75
N ILE A 55 2.90 1.34 -4.97
CA ILE A 55 3.07 -0.06 -5.34
C ILE A 55 4.11 -0.18 -6.45
N ASP A 56 5.12 -1.02 -6.24
CA ASP A 56 6.07 -1.42 -7.26
C ASP A 56 5.51 -2.64 -8.00
N SER A 57 5.15 -2.44 -9.26
CA SER A 57 4.48 -3.39 -10.15
C SER A 57 5.32 -3.74 -11.39
N LYS A 58 6.65 -3.54 -11.34
CA LYS A 58 7.54 -3.83 -12.48
C LYS A 58 7.32 -5.25 -13.01
N SER A 59 7.15 -5.35 -14.33
CA SER A 59 6.76 -6.58 -15.04
C SER A 59 7.62 -7.77 -14.65
N GLY A 60 6.98 -8.86 -14.26
CA GLY A 60 7.61 -10.13 -13.85
C GLY A 60 7.76 -10.33 -12.34
N ASN A 61 7.59 -9.28 -11.53
CA ASN A 61 7.65 -9.38 -10.07
C ASN A 61 6.26 -9.40 -9.42
N THR A 62 6.17 -10.04 -8.26
CA THR A 62 4.99 -9.91 -7.40
C THR A 62 4.88 -8.43 -6.96
N PRO A 63 3.70 -7.77 -7.11
CA PRO A 63 3.54 -6.38 -6.70
C PRO A 63 3.92 -6.17 -5.23
N VAL A 64 4.64 -5.08 -4.96
CA VAL A 64 5.18 -4.76 -3.63
C VAL A 64 4.66 -3.41 -3.14
N VAL A 65 3.97 -3.37 -2.00
CA VAL A 65 3.61 -2.12 -1.33
C VAL A 65 4.85 -1.56 -0.62
N ARG A 66 5.38 -0.46 -1.17
CA ARG A 66 6.63 0.18 -0.72
C ARG A 66 6.41 1.14 0.44
N THR A 67 5.32 1.91 0.39
CA THR A 67 4.98 2.89 1.42
C THR A 67 3.51 3.31 1.32
N VAL A 68 3.02 4.00 2.34
CA VAL A 68 1.67 4.57 2.41
C VAL A 68 1.71 6.02 2.86
N TYR A 69 0.73 6.82 2.42
CA TYR A 69 0.51 8.19 2.85
C TYR A 69 -0.96 8.42 3.19
N LEU A 70 -1.25 9.40 4.04
CA LEU A 70 -2.58 10.00 4.12
C LEU A 70 -2.66 11.11 3.06
N ALA A 71 -3.79 11.14 2.34
CA ALA A 71 -4.09 12.14 1.31
C ALA A 71 -4.44 13.50 1.92
#